data_AF-A0A843H1P2-F1
#
_entry.id   AF-A0A843H1P2-F1
#
_cell.length_a   1.000
_cell.length_b   1.000
_cell.length_c   1.000
_cell.angle_alpha   90.00
_cell.angle_beta   90.00
_cell.angle_gamma   90.00
#
_symmetry.space_group_name_H-M   'P 1'
#
loop_
_entity.id
_entity.type
_entity.pdbx_description
1 polymer ?
#
loop_
_entity_poly.entity_id
_entity_poly.type
_entity_poly.pdbx_seq_one_letter_code
_entity_poly.pdbx_strand_id
1 'polypeptide(L)' 'MPFSIYLTDEEKKLIKSYAEAHGITISQAFKNALFERIEDEIDAKIGEEAYKEYIADGCQAEPWNAGEN' A
#
# COMPACT_ATOMS: atom_id res chain seq x y z
N MET A 1 -2.68 19.85 -1.42
CA MET A 1 -1.52 20.61 -0.91
C MET A 1 -0.29 20.24 -1.73
N PRO A 2 0.43 21.20 -2.33
CA PRO A 2 1.71 20.92 -2.99
C PRO A 2 2.81 20.76 -1.93
N PHE A 3 3.71 19.79 -2.14
CA PHE A 3 4.91 19.60 -1.34
C PHE A 3 6.10 19.38 -2.28
N SER A 4 7.28 19.82 -1.84
CA SER A 4 8.52 19.70 -2.62
C SER A 4 9.40 18.61 -2.01
N ILE A 5 9.98 17.79 -2.87
CA ILE A 5 10.92 16.73 -2.49
C ILE A 5 12.23 17.02 -3.21
N TYR A 6 13.35 16.94 -2.50
CA TYR A 6 14.67 17.05 -3.11
C TYR A 6 15.10 15.66 -3.55
N LEU A 7 15.53 15.55 -4.81
CA LEU A 7 16.04 14.33 -5.41
C LEU A 7 17.37 14.63 -6.06
N THR A 8 18.29 13.67 -5.95
CA THR A 8 19.49 13.65 -6.78
C THR A 8 19.13 13.43 -8.24
N ASP A 9 20.06 13.74 -9.14
CA ASP A 9 19.85 13.52 -10.58
C ASP A 9 19.65 12.03 -10.92
N GLU A 10 20.31 11.13 -10.18
CA GLU A 10 20.17 9.68 -10.34
C GLU A 10 18.78 9.17 -9.93
N GLU A 11 18.30 9.56 -8.74
CA GLU A 11 16.95 9.21 -8.26
C GLU A 11 15.87 9.71 -9.22
N LYS A 12 16.02 10.96 -9.69
CA LYS A 12 15.09 11.55 -10.66
C LYS A 12 15.06 10.75 -11.96
N LYS A 13 16.23 10.30 -12.46
CA LYS A 13 16.32 9.50 -13.68
C LYS A 13 15.64 8.15 -13.52
N LEU A 14 15.86 7.48 -12.37
CA LEU A 14 15.25 6.20 -12.04
C LEU A 14 13.72 6.30 -11.99
N ILE A 15 13.20 7.26 -11.22
CA ILE A 15 11.75 7.43 -11.05
C ILE A 15 11.09 7.84 -12.36
N LYS A 16 11.77 8.66 -13.17
CA LYS A 16 11.28 9.04 -14.49
C LYS A 16 11.17 7.83 -15.43
N SER A 17 12.18 6.95 -15.49
CA SER A 17 12.09 5.75 -16.35
C SER A 17 11.00 4.79 -15.87
N TYR A 18 10.82 4.66 -14.56
CA TYR A 18 9.71 3.88 -13.99
C TYR A 18 8.36 4.47 -14.40
N ALA A 19 8.16 5.77 -14.21
CA ALA A 19 6.92 6.46 -14.56
C ALA A 19 6.60 6.33 -16.06
N GLU A 20 7.61 6.49 -16.93
CA GLU A 20 7.48 6.30 -18.38
C GLU A 20 7.11 4.87 -18.76
N ALA A 21 7.77 3.87 -18.15
CA ALA A 21 7.49 2.45 -18.42
C ALA A 21 6.07 2.04 -18.01
N HIS A 22 5.54 2.65 -16.95
CA HIS A 22 4.19 2.38 -16.43
C HIS A 22 3.12 3.34 -16.97
N GLY A 23 3.49 4.31 -17.83
CA GLY A 23 2.53 5.28 -18.40
C GLY A 23 1.90 6.22 -17.36
N ILE A 24 2.59 6.47 -16.25
CA ILE A 24 2.10 7.30 -15.14
C ILE A 24 2.98 8.55 -14.96
N THR A 25 2.52 9.51 -14.14
CA THR A 25 3.33 10.67 -13.78
C THR A 25 4.29 10.35 -12.63
N ILE A 26 5.39 11.11 -12.50
CA ILE A 26 6.31 11.00 -11.36
C ILE A 26 5.56 11.16 -10.03
N SER A 27 4.64 12.13 -9.94
CA SER A 27 3.83 12.32 -8.72
C SER A 27 2.93 11.13 -8.42
N GLN A 28 2.41 10.44 -9.44
CA GLN A 28 1.59 9.24 -9.25
C GLN A 28 2.45 8.07 -8.78
N ALA A 29 3.64 7.87 -9.37
CA ALA A 29 4.57 6.84 -8.94
C ALA A 29 4.93 7.00 -7.45
N PHE A 30 5.21 8.24 -7.00
CA PHE A 30 5.47 8.54 -5.60
C PHE A 30 4.27 8.26 -4.69
N LYS A 31 3.06 8.67 -5.08
CA LYS A 31 1.86 8.42 -4.30
C LYS A 31 1.61 6.93 -4.15
N ASN A 32 1.68 6.19 -5.25
CA ASN A 32 1.46 4.75 -5.24
C ASN A 32 2.47 4.05 -4.32
N ALA A 33 3.76 4.32 -4.49
CA ALA A 33 4.80 3.73 -3.64
C ALA A 33 4.63 4.07 -2.14
N LEU A 34 4.18 5.29 -1.83
CA LEU A 34 3.91 5.68 -0.45
C LEU A 34 2.69 4.96 0.13
N PHE A 35 1.58 4.90 -0.62
CA PHE A 35 0.36 4.24 -0.16
C PHE A 35 0.54 2.74 -0.04
N GLU A 36 1.21 2.10 -1.00
CA GLU A 36 1.54 0.66 -0.96
C GLU A 36 2.30 0.31 0.32
N ARG A 37 3.31 1.11 0.69
CA ARG A 37 4.03 0.91 1.95
C ARG A 37 3.14 1.09 3.20
N ILE A 38 2.23 2.06 3.17
CA ILE A 38 1.30 2.28 4.29
C ILE A 38 0.31 1.12 4.40
N GLU A 39 -0.23 0.66 3.27
CA GLU A 39 -1.14 -0.49 3.17
C GLU A 39 -0.45 -1.75 3.68
N ASP A 40 0.77 -2.06 3.23
CA ASP A 40 1.55 -3.21 3.71
C ASP A 40 1.69 -3.23 5.24
N GLU A 41 1.99 -2.07 5.86
CA GLU A 41 2.14 -1.95 7.31
C GLU A 41 0.82 -2.13 8.08
N ILE A 42 -0.31 -1.75 7.47
CA ILE A 42 -1.65 -1.89 8.06
C ILE A 42 -2.17 -3.31 7.85
N ASP A 43 -2.07 -3.84 6.64
CA ASP A 43 -2.53 -5.18 6.26
C ASP A 43 -1.81 -6.26 7.06
N ALA A 44 -0.50 -6.10 7.30
CA ALA A 44 0.24 -7.01 8.16
C ALA A 44 -0.32 -7.07 9.59
N LYS A 45 -0.67 -5.91 10.17
CA LYS A 45 -1.24 -5.84 11.53
C LYS A 45 -2.65 -6.42 11.59
N ILE A 46 -3.52 -6.05 10.65
CA ILE A 46 -4.89 -6.56 10.58
C ILE A 46 -4.86 -8.07 10.36
N GLY A 47 -3.99 -8.57 9.48
CA GLY A 47 -3.82 -10.00 9.26
C GLY A 47 -3.37 -10.76 10.51
N GLU A 48 -2.43 -10.20 11.29
CA GLU A 48 -2.02 -10.79 12.57
C GLU A 48 -3.15 -10.81 13.60
N GLU A 49 -3.95 -9.76 13.68
CA GLU A 49 -5.11 -9.66 14.59
C GLU A 49 -6.18 -10.68 14.20
N ALA A 50 -6.59 -10.69 12.93
CA ALA A 50 -7.56 -11.65 12.40
C ALA A 50 -7.10 -13.10 12.59
N TYR A 51 -5.80 -13.38 12.44
CA TYR A 51 -5.26 -14.71 12.69
C TYR A 51 -5.33 -15.12 14.18
N LYS A 52 -5.09 -14.19 15.10
CA LYS A 52 -5.23 -14.45 16.55
C LYS A 52 -6.68 -14.73 16.93
N GLU A 53 -7.61 -13.96 16.39
CA GLU A 53 -9.06 -14.16 16.61
C GLU A 53 -9.51 -15.51 16.05
N TYR A 54 -9.12 -15.85 14.82
CA TYR A 54 -9.41 -17.15 14.22
C TYR A 54 -8.93 -18.32 15.09
N ILE A 55 -7.73 -18.25 15.68
CA ILE A 55 -7.25 -19.28 16.61
C ILE A 55 -8.07 -19.30 17.89
N ALA A 56 -8.41 -18.13 18.45
CA ALA A 56 -9.18 -18.01 19.68
C ALA A 56 -10.60 -18.61 19.53
N ASP A 57 -11.20 -18.44 18.36
CA ASP A 57 -12.53 -18.96 18.00
C ASP A 57 -12.50 -20.44 17.57
N GLY A 58 -11.38 -21.13 17.76
CA GLY A 58 -11.26 -22.56 17.49
C GLY A 58 -11.19 -22.87 16.00
N CYS A 59 -10.57 -22.00 15.21
CA CYS A 59 -10.39 -22.12 13.77
C CYS A 59 -11.71 -22.06 12.98
N GLN A 60 -12.65 -21.24 13.43
CA GLN A 60 -13.88 -20.96 12.70
C GLN A 60 -13.68 -19.76 11.78
N ALA A 61 -13.92 -19.94 10.49
CA ALA A 61 -13.89 -18.84 9.54
C ALA A 61 -15.22 -18.09 9.59
N GLU A 62 -15.17 -16.77 9.81
CA GLU A 62 -16.36 -15.94 9.64
C GLU A 62 -16.73 -15.83 8.15
N PRO A 63 -18.01 -15.98 7.79
CA PRO A 63 -18.45 -15.76 6.42
C PRO A 63 -18.20 -14.30 6.02
N TRP A 64 -17.73 -14.09 4.80
CA TRP A 64 -17.57 -12.74 4.24
C TRP A 64 -18.94 -12.06 4.11
N ASN A 65 -19.28 -11.23 5.09
CA ASN A 65 -20.42 -10.34 5.03
C ASN A 65 -19.96 -9.03 4.38
N ALA A 66 -20.01 -8.98 3.04
CA ALA A 66 -19.88 -7.71 2.32
C ALA A 66 -21.03 -6.82 2.80
N GLY A 67 -20.75 -5.84 3.66
CA GLY A 67 -21.77 -5.07 4.34
C GLY A 67 -22.87 -4.59 3.40
N GLU A 68 -24.10 -5.04 3.63
CA GLU A 68 -25.28 -4.29 3.25
C GLU A 68 -25.30 -3.03 4.13
N ASN A 69 -24.81 -1.92 3.58
CA ASN A 69 -25.20 -0.53 3.90
C ASN A 69 -24.66 0.41 2.81
#